data_AF-A0A493TPF3-F1
#
_entry.id   AF-A0A493TPF3-F1
#
_cell.length_a   1.000
_cell.length_b   1.000
_cell.length_c   1.000
_cell.angle_alpha   90.00
_cell.angle_beta   90.00
_cell.angle_gamma   90.00
#
_symmetry.space_group_name_H-M   'P 1'
#
loop_
_entity.id
_entity.type
_entity.pdbx_description
1 polymer ?
#
loop_
_entity_poly.entity_id
_entity_poly.type
_entity_poly.pdbx_seq_one_letter_code
_entity_poly.pdbx_strand_id
1 'polypeptide(L)'
;IEAKVHATGYPSSSFLHGDGLRYGNRVWEHTLGTIQTHSINYKVDLDVGGVKNSLVAHDMAFEMARAPWNPEQQIERPRLTKRVLDTEDQAAFRLQSKIPRYIYFAANSKNKWGHQRGYRIQIVSFAGDHVPEASSMERAISWARYKLAVTRRKEEEPTSTSIYNQNDPWTPTVAFSEITWVVYLLLPRTWWPG
;
A
#
# COMPACT_ATOMS: atom_id res chain seq x y z
N ILE A 1 -17.96 -0.46 -2.12
CA ILE A 1 -17.61 -0.43 -0.69
C ILE A 1 -16.61 0.70 -0.51
N GLU A 2 -16.79 1.52 0.50
CA GLU A 2 -15.91 2.65 0.79
C GLU A 2 -15.62 2.68 2.29
N ALA A 3 -14.36 2.84 2.66
CA ALA A 3 -13.91 3.09 4.03
C ALA A 3 -13.36 4.50 4.10
N LYS A 4 -13.84 5.29 5.07
CA LYS A 4 -13.45 6.69 5.29
C LYS A 4 -13.14 6.93 6.75
N VAL A 5 -12.22 7.86 7.00
CA VAL A 5 -11.91 8.39 8.32
C VAL A 5 -11.85 9.91 8.24
N HIS A 6 -12.44 10.56 9.23
CA HIS A 6 -12.40 12.01 9.41
C HIS A 6 -11.95 12.28 10.85
N ALA A 7 -10.87 13.05 11.00
CA ALA A 7 -10.42 13.51 12.31
C ALA A 7 -11.10 14.84 12.67
N THR A 8 -11.62 14.93 13.89
CA THR A 8 -12.23 16.14 14.46
C THR A 8 -12.00 16.13 15.97
N GLY A 9 -12.40 17.21 16.66
CA GLY A 9 -12.16 17.42 18.08
C GLY A 9 -10.94 18.30 18.34
N TYR A 10 -10.39 18.20 19.55
CA TYR A 10 -9.29 19.04 19.98
C TYR A 10 -7.93 18.47 19.51
N PRO A 11 -7.03 19.31 18.98
CA PRO A 11 -5.66 18.88 18.71
C PRO A 11 -4.90 18.68 20.03
N SER A 12 -3.90 17.80 20.01
CA SER A 12 -2.88 17.82 21.04
C SER A 12 -2.10 19.13 20.97
N SER A 13 -1.72 19.68 22.12
CA SER A 13 -0.99 20.93 22.20
C SER A 13 0.11 20.87 23.25
N SER A 14 1.02 21.84 23.19
CA SER A 14 2.06 22.05 24.19
C SER A 14 2.14 23.52 24.55
N PHE A 15 2.79 23.84 25.66
CA PHE A 15 3.05 25.22 26.04
C PHE A 15 3.99 25.88 25.04
N LEU A 16 3.62 27.06 24.52
CA LEU A 16 4.46 27.79 23.58
C LEU A 16 5.65 28.42 24.31
N HIS A 17 6.86 27.98 23.97
CA HIS A 17 8.10 28.47 24.56
C HIS A 17 9.27 28.43 23.56
N GLY A 18 10.26 29.30 23.76
CA GLY A 18 11.52 29.29 23.00
C GLY A 18 11.33 29.32 21.49
N ASP A 19 12.03 28.43 20.78
CA ASP A 19 11.95 28.25 19.33
C ASP A 19 10.83 27.29 18.88
N GLY A 20 9.80 27.11 19.72
CA GLY A 20 8.69 26.15 19.50
C GLY A 20 7.98 26.27 18.14
N LEU A 21 8.02 27.43 17.49
CA LEU A 21 7.47 27.63 16.13
C LEU A 21 8.19 26.83 15.03
N ARG A 22 9.34 26.21 15.32
CA ARG A 22 9.94 25.20 14.43
C ARG A 22 9.16 23.88 14.39
N TYR A 23 8.30 23.63 15.38
CA TYR A 23 7.60 22.36 15.57
C TYR A 23 6.07 22.49 15.46
N GLY A 24 5.56 23.64 15.01
CA GLY A 24 4.13 23.90 14.93
C GLY A 24 3.79 25.37 14.82
N ASN A 25 2.52 25.70 15.01
CA ASN A 25 2.02 27.07 14.94
C ASN A 25 1.47 27.52 16.30
N ARG A 26 1.63 28.81 16.63
CA ARG A 26 0.93 29.40 17.77
C ARG A 26 -0.57 29.42 17.46
N VAL A 27 -1.37 28.78 18.31
CA VAL A 27 -2.83 28.70 18.16
C VAL A 27 -3.59 29.45 19.26
N TRP A 28 -2.89 29.85 20.33
CA TRP A 28 -3.43 30.70 21.39
C TRP A 28 -2.30 31.46 22.11
N GLU A 29 -2.64 32.26 23.14
CA GLU A 29 -1.69 33.11 23.89
C GLU A 29 -0.44 32.34 24.34
N HIS A 30 -0.59 31.15 24.92
CA HIS A 30 0.51 30.31 25.39
C HIS A 30 0.49 28.89 24.82
N THR A 31 -0.16 28.69 23.68
CA THR A 31 -0.44 27.33 23.15
C THR A 31 0.17 27.14 21.77
N LEU A 32 1.00 26.10 21.66
CA LEU A 32 1.57 25.61 20.41
C LEU A 32 0.71 24.43 19.92
N GLY A 33 0.17 24.54 18.70
CA GLY A 33 -0.38 23.42 17.95
C GLY A 33 0.75 22.67 17.27
N THR A 34 1.11 21.50 17.80
CA THR A 34 2.26 20.72 17.36
C THR A 34 2.01 20.02 16.02
N ILE A 35 3.03 19.99 15.15
CA ILE A 35 2.98 19.21 13.92
C ILE A 35 2.89 17.71 14.23
N GLN A 36 2.01 17.00 13.53
CA GLN A 36 1.84 15.55 13.65
C GLN A 36 1.30 14.96 12.35
N THR A 37 1.51 13.67 12.16
CA THR A 37 0.97 12.89 11.04
C THR A 37 -0.09 11.92 11.54
N HIS A 38 -1.16 11.72 10.76
CA HIS A 38 -2.16 10.68 11.02
C HIS A 38 -2.00 9.53 10.01
N SER A 39 -1.80 8.33 10.54
CA SER A 39 -1.70 7.10 9.75
C SER A 39 -2.71 6.09 10.28
N ILE A 40 -3.50 5.50 9.38
CA ILE A 40 -4.53 4.51 9.70
C ILE A 40 -4.28 3.28 8.83
N ASN A 41 -4.27 2.09 9.44
CA ASN A 41 -4.15 0.83 8.72
C ASN A 41 -5.49 0.10 8.65
N TYR A 42 -5.80 -0.45 7.47
CA TYR A 42 -6.94 -1.33 7.27
C TYR A 42 -6.45 -2.68 6.76
N LYS A 43 -6.86 -3.76 7.42
CA LYS A 43 -6.76 -5.11 6.86
C LYS A 43 -7.99 -5.33 5.98
N VAL A 44 -7.77 -5.58 4.69
CA VAL A 44 -8.84 -5.82 3.71
C VAL A 44 -8.62 -7.21 3.11
N ASP A 45 -9.34 -8.20 3.65
CA ASP A 45 -9.28 -9.60 3.21
C ASP A 45 -10.31 -9.83 2.10
N LEU A 46 -9.88 -9.79 0.85
CA LEU A 46 -10.75 -9.86 -0.33
C LEU A 46 -10.75 -11.26 -0.94
N ASP A 47 -11.90 -11.94 -0.87
CA ASP A 47 -12.16 -13.21 -1.56
C ASP A 47 -12.99 -13.00 -2.82
N VAL A 48 -12.38 -12.47 -3.89
CA VAL A 48 -13.09 -12.17 -5.13
C VAL A 48 -13.45 -13.44 -5.88
N GLY A 49 -14.71 -13.87 -5.78
CA GLY A 49 -15.16 -15.11 -6.43
C GLY A 49 -14.49 -16.37 -5.87
N GLY A 50 -14.08 -16.32 -4.59
CA GLY A 50 -13.39 -17.38 -3.86
C GLY A 50 -12.01 -16.95 -3.36
N VAL A 51 -11.37 -17.81 -2.56
CA VAL A 51 -10.12 -17.53 -1.83
C VAL A 51 -8.84 -17.50 -2.69
N LYS A 52 -8.91 -17.98 -3.94
CA LYS A 52 -7.77 -18.01 -4.86
C LYS A 52 -7.83 -16.80 -5.79
N ASN A 53 -7.05 -15.77 -5.49
CA ASN A 53 -6.99 -14.54 -6.26
C ASN A 53 -5.55 -14.22 -6.70
N SER A 54 -5.43 -13.43 -7.76
CA SER A 54 -4.17 -12.84 -8.22
C SER A 54 -4.26 -11.33 -8.12
N LEU A 55 -3.16 -10.67 -7.74
CA LEU A 55 -3.09 -9.22 -7.76
C LEU A 55 -2.62 -8.76 -9.14
N VAL A 56 -3.40 -7.87 -9.77
CA VAL A 56 -3.11 -7.39 -11.13
C VAL A 56 -2.99 -5.88 -11.12
N ALA A 57 -1.93 -5.41 -11.78
CA ALA A 57 -1.67 -4.02 -12.07
C ALA A 57 -1.98 -3.72 -13.53
N HIS A 58 -2.88 -2.77 -13.76
CA HIS A 58 -3.13 -2.15 -15.05
C HIS A 58 -2.64 -0.70 -15.03
N ASP A 59 -1.97 -0.31 -16.10
CA ASP A 59 -1.57 1.07 -16.34
C ASP A 59 -1.65 1.37 -17.84
N MET A 60 -1.06 2.48 -18.28
CA MET A 60 -0.96 2.81 -19.69
C MET A 60 0.43 3.31 -20.01
N ALA A 61 0.87 2.97 -21.21
CA ALA A 61 2.05 3.53 -21.87
C ALA A 61 1.61 4.10 -23.23
N PHE A 62 2.47 4.88 -23.86
CA PHE A 62 2.31 5.25 -25.25
C PHE A 62 3.18 4.36 -26.13
N GLU A 63 2.67 3.97 -27.29
CA GLU A 63 3.44 3.34 -28.36
C GLU A 63 3.35 4.20 -29.62
N MET A 64 4.48 4.41 -30.28
CA MET A 64 4.50 5.05 -31.60
C MET A 64 3.97 4.06 -32.63
N ALA A 65 2.92 4.45 -33.36
CA ALA A 65 2.33 3.65 -34.42
C ALA A 65 2.07 4.51 -35.66
N ARG A 66 2.16 3.92 -36.85
CA ARG A 66 1.72 4.60 -38.08
C ARG A 66 0.20 4.73 -38.08
N ALA A 67 -0.32 5.87 -38.54
CA ALA A 67 -1.76 6.07 -38.66
C ALA A 67 -2.34 5.09 -39.71
N PRO A 68 -3.32 4.24 -39.36
CA PRO A 68 -3.88 3.26 -40.30
C PRO A 68 -4.50 3.88 -41.56
N TRP A 69 -4.92 5.14 -41.47
CA TRP A 69 -5.56 5.90 -42.56
C TRP A 69 -4.61 6.87 -43.28
N ASN A 70 -3.37 7.05 -42.80
CA ASN A 70 -2.35 7.85 -43.48
C ASN A 70 -0.95 7.32 -43.14
N PRO A 71 -0.35 6.50 -44.01
CA PRO A 71 0.97 5.88 -43.76
C PRO A 71 2.13 6.85 -43.55
N GLU A 72 1.98 8.12 -43.98
CA GLU A 72 3.01 9.16 -43.81
C GLU A 72 3.04 9.75 -42.39
N GLN A 73 1.98 9.56 -41.61
CA GLN A 73 1.84 10.12 -40.27
C GLN A 73 2.07 9.06 -39.18
N GLN A 74 2.66 9.50 -38.07
CA GLN A 74 2.81 8.71 -36.85
C GLN A 74 1.94 9.29 -35.73
N ILE A 75 1.43 8.41 -34.87
CA ILE A 75 0.62 8.77 -33.71
C ILE A 75 1.18 8.14 -32.45
N GLU A 76 1.13 8.89 -31.34
CA GLU A 76 1.32 8.33 -30.00
C GLU A 76 0.03 7.67 -29.56
N ARG A 77 -0.03 6.34 -29.65
CA ARG A 77 -1.23 5.58 -29.28
C ARG A 77 -1.15 5.14 -27.83
N PRO A 78 -2.14 5.45 -26.97
CA PRO A 78 -2.19 4.89 -25.63
C PRO A 78 -2.44 3.37 -25.72
N ARG A 79 -1.66 2.62 -24.94
CA ARG A 79 -1.74 1.17 -24.82
C ARG A 79 -1.88 0.77 -23.36
N LEU A 80 -2.83 -0.13 -23.11
CA LEU A 80 -3.01 -0.77 -21.80
C LEU A 80 -1.82 -1.68 -21.50
N THR A 81 -1.17 -1.45 -20.37
CA THR A 81 -0.18 -2.37 -19.81
C THR A 81 -0.83 -3.21 -18.73
N LYS A 82 -0.48 -4.49 -18.67
CA LYS A 82 -1.00 -5.44 -17.69
C LYS A 82 0.15 -6.22 -17.08
N ARG A 83 0.20 -6.30 -15.76
CA ARG A 83 1.21 -7.06 -15.02
C ARG A 83 0.54 -7.78 -13.85
N VAL A 84 0.79 -9.07 -13.72
CA VAL A 84 0.46 -9.82 -12.50
C VAL A 84 1.58 -9.59 -11.49
N LEU A 85 1.24 -9.34 -10.24
CA LEU A 85 2.19 -9.14 -9.14
C LEU A 85 2.25 -10.46 -8.36
N ASP A 86 3.24 -11.28 -8.69
CA ASP A 86 3.29 -12.69 -8.29
C ASP A 86 3.96 -12.91 -6.92
N THR A 87 4.62 -11.88 -6.38
CA THR A 87 5.28 -11.92 -5.06
C THR A 87 4.80 -10.78 -4.16
N GLU A 88 4.92 -10.98 -2.85
CA GLU A 88 4.58 -9.96 -1.84
C GLU A 88 5.45 -8.70 -2.03
N ASP A 89 6.72 -8.84 -2.42
CA ASP A 89 7.63 -7.73 -2.71
C ASP A 89 7.14 -6.85 -3.86
N GLN A 90 6.65 -7.47 -4.94
CA GLN A 90 6.09 -6.75 -6.08
C GLN A 90 4.76 -6.06 -5.73
N ALA A 91 4.11 -6.53 -4.66
CA ALA A 91 2.84 -6.04 -4.17
C ALA A 91 2.97 -5.13 -2.94
N ALA A 92 4.19 -4.78 -2.52
CA ALA A 92 4.49 -3.87 -1.44
C ALA A 92 4.86 -2.47 -1.98
N PHE A 93 3.91 -1.54 -1.91
CA PHE A 93 4.05 -0.16 -2.38
C PHE A 93 4.36 0.77 -1.22
N ARG A 94 5.61 1.27 -1.14
CA ARG A 94 6.02 2.30 -0.17
C ARG A 94 5.28 3.63 -0.40
N LEU A 95 5.18 4.46 0.64
CA LEU A 95 4.46 5.75 0.60
C LEU A 95 4.86 6.67 -0.55
N GLN A 96 6.15 6.79 -0.86
CA GLN A 96 6.63 7.67 -1.93
C GLN A 96 6.77 6.98 -3.29
N SER A 97 6.52 5.67 -3.36
CA SER A 97 6.62 4.93 -4.62
C SER A 97 5.44 5.22 -5.55
N LYS A 98 5.74 5.23 -6.85
CA LYS A 98 4.70 5.23 -7.90
C LYS A 98 3.91 3.93 -7.82
N ILE A 99 2.58 4.07 -7.80
CA ILE A 99 1.65 2.93 -7.82
C ILE A 99 0.94 2.89 -9.17
N PRO A 100 0.63 1.71 -9.73
CA PRO A 100 -0.17 1.59 -10.93
C PRO A 100 -1.53 2.28 -10.77
N ARG A 101 -2.02 2.92 -11.84
CA ARG A 101 -3.34 3.60 -11.81
C ARG A 101 -4.49 2.66 -11.44
N TYR A 102 -4.40 1.39 -11.82
CA TYR A 102 -5.39 0.37 -11.51
C TYR A 102 -4.69 -0.82 -10.87
N ILE A 103 -4.98 -1.06 -9.60
CA ILE A 103 -4.57 -2.28 -8.89
C ILE A 103 -5.82 -2.98 -8.38
N TYR A 104 -5.93 -4.28 -8.65
CA TYR A 104 -7.15 -5.02 -8.35
C TYR A 104 -6.86 -6.50 -8.09
N PHE A 105 -7.69 -7.11 -7.25
CA PHE A 105 -7.72 -8.55 -7.06
C PHE A 105 -8.57 -9.17 -8.17
N ALA A 106 -7.99 -10.12 -8.89
CA ALA A 106 -8.63 -10.86 -9.97
C ALA A 106 -8.97 -12.28 -9.52
N ALA A 107 -10.21 -12.70 -9.80
CA ALA A 107 -10.66 -14.06 -9.65
C ALA A 107 -10.20 -14.92 -10.83
N ASN A 108 -10.14 -16.24 -10.61
CA ASN A 108 -10.00 -17.21 -11.70
C ASN A 108 -11.24 -17.27 -12.61
N SER A 109 -12.40 -16.84 -12.10
CA SER A 109 -13.65 -16.80 -12.87
C SER A 109 -13.70 -15.59 -13.82
N LYS A 110 -14.28 -15.80 -15.00
CA LYS A 110 -14.46 -14.76 -16.02
C LYS A 110 -15.91 -14.26 -16.05
N ASN A 111 -16.10 -13.02 -16.49
CA ASN A 111 -17.42 -12.50 -16.84
C ASN A 111 -17.86 -12.99 -18.23
N LYS A 112 -19.08 -12.63 -18.66
CA LYS A 112 -19.64 -13.02 -19.98
C LYS A 112 -18.82 -12.57 -21.19
N TRP A 113 -17.87 -11.66 -21.01
CA TRP A 113 -16.99 -11.12 -22.06
C TRP A 113 -15.58 -11.70 -22.00
N GLY A 114 -15.33 -12.70 -21.14
CA GLY A 114 -14.03 -13.36 -21.03
C GLY A 114 -12.99 -12.62 -20.18
N HIS A 115 -13.35 -11.51 -19.52
CA HIS A 115 -12.44 -10.82 -18.59
C HIS A 115 -12.53 -11.41 -17.18
N GLN A 116 -11.39 -11.50 -16.49
CA GLN A 116 -11.36 -11.90 -15.08
C GLN A 116 -12.23 -10.95 -14.25
N ARG A 117 -13.09 -11.52 -13.40
CA ARG A 117 -13.86 -10.74 -12.43
C ARG A 117 -12.88 -10.19 -11.40
N GLY A 118 -13.07 -8.94 -10.96
CA GLY A 118 -12.13 -8.32 -10.04
C GLY A 118 -12.71 -7.18 -9.24
N TYR A 119 -12.07 -6.86 -8.13
CA TYR A 119 -12.33 -5.65 -7.33
C TYR A 119 -11.08 -4.79 -7.28
N ARG A 120 -11.23 -3.54 -7.72
CA ARG A 120 -10.15 -2.54 -7.71
C ARG A 120 -10.02 -1.92 -6.31
N ILE A 121 -8.77 -1.74 -5.91
CA ILE A 121 -8.41 -0.93 -4.74
C ILE A 121 -8.02 0.46 -5.25
N GLN A 122 -8.71 1.47 -4.73
CA GLN A 122 -8.39 2.87 -4.98
C GLN A 122 -8.13 3.54 -3.64
N ILE A 123 -6.92 4.07 -3.48
CA ILE A 123 -6.46 4.67 -2.22
C ILE A 123 -6.54 6.18 -2.38
N VAL A 124 -7.23 6.82 -1.44
CA VAL A 124 -7.26 8.28 -1.31
C VAL A 124 -6.62 8.60 0.03
N SER A 125 -5.36 9.02 0.00
CA SER A 125 -4.56 9.31 1.18
C SER A 125 -3.55 10.41 0.88
N PHE A 126 -3.30 11.25 1.87
CA PHE A 126 -2.32 12.33 1.86
C PHE A 126 -1.33 12.12 3.02
N ALA A 127 -0.76 10.91 3.08
CA ALA A 127 0.18 10.56 4.13
C ALA A 127 1.42 11.47 4.08
N GLY A 128 1.83 11.95 5.25
CA GLY A 128 3.14 12.61 5.40
C GLY A 128 4.28 11.59 5.35
N ASP A 129 5.49 12.06 5.62
CA ASP A 129 6.63 11.17 5.72
C ASP A 129 6.51 10.24 6.93
N HIS A 130 6.97 9.01 6.75
CA HIS A 130 7.03 8.01 7.79
C HIS A 130 8.28 8.21 8.64
N VAL A 131 8.24 7.80 9.91
CA VAL A 131 9.39 7.88 10.82
C VAL A 131 10.57 7.12 10.20
N PRO A 132 11.82 7.62 10.29
CA PRO A 132 12.96 6.95 9.66
C PRO A 132 13.11 5.49 10.11
N GLU A 133 13.40 4.58 9.18
CA GLU A 133 13.59 3.13 9.47
C GLU A 133 14.76 2.87 10.45
N ALA A 134 15.69 3.82 10.59
CA ALA A 134 16.77 3.76 11.57
C ALA A 134 16.30 4.05 13.02
N SER A 135 15.10 4.59 13.20
CA SER A 135 14.53 4.82 14.53
C SER A 135 14.21 3.50 15.22
N SER A 136 14.64 3.36 16.46
CA SER A 136 14.45 2.14 17.25
C SER A 136 12.98 1.81 17.53
N MET A 137 12.09 2.80 17.43
CA MET A 137 10.64 2.65 17.66
C MET A 137 9.85 2.34 16.38
N GLU A 138 10.49 2.48 15.21
CA GLU A 138 9.78 2.45 13.93
C GLU A 138 9.11 1.09 13.69
N ARG A 139 9.75 -0.02 14.11
CA ARG A 139 9.27 -1.38 13.87
C ARG A 139 7.84 -1.60 14.37
N ALA A 140 7.45 -0.93 15.45
CA ALA A 140 6.10 -1.00 16.02
C ALA A 140 4.99 -0.48 15.10
N ILE A 141 5.35 0.35 14.10
CA ILE A 141 4.45 0.94 13.11
C ILE A 141 4.95 0.72 11.68
N SER A 142 5.68 -0.37 11.44
CA SER A 142 6.30 -0.66 10.13
C SER A 142 5.32 -0.81 8.97
N TRP A 143 4.04 -1.07 9.23
CA TRP A 143 2.98 -1.05 8.23
C TRP A 143 2.81 0.34 7.60
N ALA A 144 3.13 1.41 8.32
CA ALA A 144 2.97 2.78 7.85
C ALA A 144 4.03 3.20 6.81
N ARG A 145 5.05 2.36 6.54
CA ARG A 145 5.95 2.53 5.39
C ARG A 145 5.23 2.39 4.05
N TYR A 146 4.11 1.68 4.04
CA TYR A 146 3.42 1.25 2.83
C TYR A 146 2.08 1.96 2.69
N LYS A 147 1.79 2.44 1.48
CA LYS A 147 0.42 2.86 1.11
C LYS A 147 -0.48 1.65 0.83
N LEU A 148 0.13 0.57 0.34
CA LEU A 148 -0.51 -0.72 0.10
C LEU A 148 0.56 -1.81 0.19
N ALA A 149 0.27 -2.87 0.93
CA ALA A 149 1.01 -4.11 0.88
C ALA A 149 0.00 -5.25 0.81
N VAL A 150 0.23 -6.21 -0.09
CA VAL A 150 -0.61 -7.40 -0.22
C VAL A 150 0.19 -8.61 0.18
N THR A 151 -0.35 -9.36 1.12
CA THR A 151 0.27 -10.55 1.70
C THR A 151 -0.63 -11.76 1.49
N ARG A 152 -0.05 -12.95 1.56
CA ARG A 152 -0.81 -14.18 1.67
C ARG A 152 -1.45 -14.24 3.04
N ARG A 153 -2.75 -14.51 3.08
CA ARG A 153 -3.49 -14.69 4.34
C ARG A 153 -2.97 -15.89 5.13
N LYS A 154 -2.63 -15.68 6.40
CA LYS A 154 -2.23 -16.69 7.40
C LYS A 154 -3.03 -16.49 8.69
N GLU A 155 -3.31 -17.55 9.43
CA GLU A 155 -4.01 -17.44 10.74
C GLU A 155 -3.10 -16.83 11.80
N GLU A 156 -1.80 -17.08 11.66
CA GLU A 156 -0.73 -16.59 12.54
C GLU A 156 -0.46 -15.10 12.35
N GLU A 157 -1.04 -14.48 11.32
CA GLU A 157 -0.90 -13.04 11.00
C GLU A 157 -2.29 -12.35 11.01
N PRO A 158 -3.00 -12.37 12.15
CA PRO A 158 -4.36 -11.86 12.23
C PRO A 158 -4.39 -10.33 12.16
N THR A 159 -3.36 -9.65 12.64
CA THR A 159 -3.28 -8.19 12.78
C THR A 159 -1.92 -7.64 12.31
N SER A 160 -1.88 -6.34 12.00
CA SER A 160 -0.66 -5.60 11.62
C SER A 160 0.00 -4.88 12.80
N THR A 161 -0.62 -4.93 13.99
CA THR A 161 -0.16 -4.32 15.24
C THR A 161 -0.73 -5.08 16.44
N SER A 162 -0.34 -4.67 17.64
CA SER A 162 -0.84 -5.18 18.92
C SER A 162 -1.11 -4.03 19.90
N ILE A 163 -1.99 -4.26 20.87
CA ILE A 163 -2.24 -3.31 21.96
C ILE A 163 -0.99 -3.02 22.80
N TYR A 164 0.00 -3.92 22.79
CA TYR A 164 1.24 -3.79 23.55
C TYR A 164 2.32 -2.97 22.83
N ASN A 165 2.24 -2.82 21.50
CA ASN A 165 3.24 -2.09 20.70
C ASN A 165 3.39 -0.62 21.15
N GLN A 166 2.36 -0.02 21.72
CA GLN A 166 2.40 1.36 22.19
C GLN A 166 3.33 1.56 23.39
N ASN A 167 3.40 0.57 24.29
CA ASN A 167 4.13 0.68 25.55
C ASN A 167 5.55 0.10 25.46
N ASP A 168 5.79 -0.82 24.52
CA ASP A 168 7.13 -1.26 24.15
C ASP A 168 7.32 -1.26 22.62
N PRO A 169 7.50 -0.08 22.02
CA PRO A 169 7.71 0.04 20.58
C PRO A 169 9.10 -0.42 20.12
N TRP A 170 10.05 -0.62 21.04
CA TRP A 170 11.41 -1.08 20.75
C TRP A 170 11.45 -2.59 20.54
N THR A 171 10.61 -3.32 21.28
CA THR A 171 10.42 -4.77 21.14
C THR A 171 8.95 -5.08 20.83
N PRO A 172 8.44 -4.68 19.65
CA PRO A 172 7.03 -4.79 19.35
C PRO A 172 6.57 -6.26 19.32
N THR A 173 5.40 -6.53 19.89
CA THR A 173 4.77 -7.86 19.84
C THR A 173 4.47 -8.28 18.40
N VAL A 174 4.10 -7.32 17.55
CA VAL A 174 3.85 -7.54 16.13
C VAL A 174 4.62 -6.49 15.33
N ALA A 175 5.49 -6.93 14.43
CA ALA A 175 6.16 -6.08 13.46
C ALA A 175 5.68 -6.43 12.06
N PHE A 176 4.92 -5.54 11.42
CA PHE A 176 4.37 -5.79 10.08
C PHE A 176 5.46 -6.04 9.02
N SER A 177 6.64 -5.42 9.16
CA SER A 177 7.77 -5.68 8.25
C SER A 177 8.25 -7.13 8.25
N GLU A 178 7.87 -7.94 9.22
CA GLU A 178 8.25 -9.36 9.35
C GLU A 178 7.19 -10.32 8.79
N ILE A 179 6.01 -9.81 8.47
CA ILE A 179 4.88 -10.59 7.92
C ILE A 179 5.22 -11.17 6.53
N THR A 180 6.34 -10.78 5.90
CA THR A 180 6.69 -11.18 4.54
C THR A 180 8.19 -11.31 4.29
N TRP A 181 8.92 -12.37 4.68
CA TRP A 181 10.24 -12.72 4.08
C TRP A 181 10.65 -14.21 4.18
N VAL A 182 9.72 -15.16 4.07
CA VAL A 182 10.13 -16.56 3.77
C VAL A 182 9.92 -16.82 2.29
N VAL A 183 10.80 -16.25 1.47
CA VAL A 183 11.04 -16.78 0.12
C VAL A 183 11.87 -18.05 0.31
N TYR A 184 11.24 -19.20 0.57
CA TYR A 184 11.86 -20.44 0.11
C TYR A 184 11.85 -20.35 -1.41
N LEU A 185 13.00 -20.00 -2.00
CA LEU A 185 13.31 -20.29 -3.40
C LEU A 185 13.31 -21.81 -3.58
N LEU A 186 12.13 -22.42 -3.59
CA LEU A 186 11.96 -23.71 -4.25
C LEU A 186 11.93 -23.41 -5.74
N LEU A 187 13.13 -23.39 -6.32
CA LEU A 187 13.33 -23.56 -7.76
C LEU A 187 12.39 -24.67 -8.25
N PRO A 188 11.63 -24.48 -9.34
CA PRO A 188 10.90 -25.59 -9.92
C PRO A 188 11.92 -26.60 -10.44
N ARG A 189 12.09 -27.70 -9.70
CA ARG A 189 12.66 -28.92 -10.27
C ARG A 189 11.67 -29.40 -11.32
N THR A 190 11.92 -29.00 -12.55
CA THR A 190 11.44 -29.69 -13.76
C THR A 190 11.88 -31.15 -13.69
N TRP A 191 10.94 -32.07 -13.46
CA TRP A 191 11.15 -33.49 -13.76
C TRP A 191 9.81 -34.12 -14.17
N TRP A 192 9.56 -34.13 -15.48
CA TRP A 192 9.17 -35.33 -16.21
C TRP A 192 10.03 -35.39 -17.47
N PRO A 193 10.54 -36.58 -17.83
CA PRO A 193 9.73 -37.46 -18.68
C PRO A 193 9.78 -38.95 -18.26
N GLY A 194 8.70 -39.68 -18.57
CA GLY A 194 8.59 -41.13 -18.42
C GLY A 194 7.20 -41.55 -17.98
#